data_AF-A0A1I2J259-F1
#
_entry.id   AF-A0A1I2J259-F1
#
_cell.length_a   1.000
_cell.length_b   1.000
_cell.length_c   1.000
_cell.angle_alpha   90.00
_cell.angle_beta   90.00
_cell.angle_gamma   90.00
#
_symmetry.space_group_name_H-M   'P 1'
#
loop_
_entity.id
_entity.type
_entity.pdbx_description
1 polymer ?
#
loop_
_entity_poly.entity_id
_entity_poly.type
_entity_poly.pdbx_seq_one_letter_code
_entity_poly.pdbx_strand_id
1 'polypeptide(L)'
;MNTKILLVALAVVCAIQWAVPVWLMQRAQITLAQGSVYRFRTMPIDPLDPFRGRYIALDFEAARVKLRAGGHRFATGERLYAPILVGEDGYARLGLPLPTPPVHGDYLPVRVEWIGDEEIGLRLPFDRYYLDESRTRAVEQAHAQADRSHSEADAHSHAVVRVRNGDALIEELYIDHRPVSAWLRARHSVETGDTR
;
A
#
# COMPACT_ATOMS: atom_id res chain seq x y z
N MET A 1 -18.85 -23.24 41.30
CA MET A 1 -18.05 -23.30 40.05
C MET A 1 -16.58 -23.31 40.46
N ASN A 2 -15.79 -24.32 40.07
CA ASN A 2 -14.40 -24.42 40.54
C ASN A 2 -13.56 -23.27 39.95
N THR A 3 -12.97 -22.43 40.81
CA THR A 3 -12.13 -21.28 40.41
C THR A 3 -11.01 -21.68 39.44
N LYS A 4 -10.47 -22.89 39.56
CA LYS A 4 -9.49 -23.46 38.61
C LYS A 4 -10.05 -23.62 37.19
N ILE A 5 -11.29 -24.08 37.05
CA ILE A 5 -11.97 -24.23 35.75
C ILE A 5 -12.25 -22.84 35.15
N LEU A 6 -12.65 -21.88 35.99
CA LEU A 6 -12.86 -20.49 35.56
C LEU A 6 -11.55 -19.86 35.04
N LEU A 7 -10.43 -20.05 35.75
CA LEU A 7 -9.12 -19.53 35.34
C LEU A 7 -8.63 -20.15 34.03
N VAL A 8 -8.82 -21.47 33.84
CA VAL A 8 -8.48 -22.13 32.57
C VAL A 8 -9.34 -21.60 31.43
N ALA A 9 -10.65 -21.47 31.64
CA ALA A 9 -11.56 -20.91 30.64
C ALA A 9 -11.17 -19.47 30.26
N LEU A 10 -10.83 -18.64 31.25
CA LEU A 10 -10.36 -17.26 31.02
C LEU A 10 -9.07 -17.25 30.18
N ALA A 11 -8.09 -18.09 30.52
CA ALA A 11 -6.84 -18.18 29.77
C ALA A 11 -7.07 -18.59 28.31
N VAL A 12 -7.98 -19.55 28.05
CA VAL A 12 -8.35 -19.98 26.69
C VAL A 12 -8.99 -18.82 25.91
N VAL A 13 -9.90 -18.07 26.52
CA VAL A 13 -10.54 -16.92 25.88
C VAL A 13 -9.49 -15.86 25.52
N CYS A 14 -8.59 -15.53 26.45
CA CYS A 14 -7.48 -14.61 26.15
C CYS A 14 -6.61 -15.12 25.01
N ALA A 15 -6.26 -16.41 24.98
CA ALA A 15 -5.45 -16.98 23.91
C ALA A 15 -6.14 -16.86 22.54
N ILE A 16 -7.45 -17.12 22.47
CA ILE A 16 -8.25 -16.96 21.25
C ILE A 16 -8.29 -15.50 20.80
N GLN A 17 -8.46 -14.57 21.75
CA GLN A 17 -8.46 -13.13 21.45
C GLN A 17 -7.12 -12.66 20.85
N TRP A 18 -6.00 -13.20 21.32
CA TRP A 18 -4.66 -12.87 20.80
C TRP A 18 -4.29 -13.60 19.50
N ALA A 19 -4.94 -14.72 19.18
CA ALA A 19 -4.61 -15.50 17.99
C ALA A 19 -4.77 -14.70 16.70
N VAL A 20 -5.84 -13.90 16.58
CA VAL A 20 -6.12 -13.08 15.39
C VAL A 20 -5.04 -12.02 15.13
N PRO A 21 -4.70 -11.12 16.07
CA PRO A 21 -3.67 -10.10 15.83
C PRO A 21 -2.29 -10.71 15.59
N VAL A 22 -1.92 -11.78 16.31
CA VAL A 22 -0.65 -12.48 16.09
C VAL A 22 -0.59 -13.06 14.69
N TRP A 23 -1.67 -13.69 14.22
CA TRP A 23 -1.74 -14.25 12.88
C TRP A 23 -1.65 -13.16 11.79
N LEU A 24 -2.34 -12.03 11.97
CA LEU A 24 -2.25 -10.89 11.05
C LEU A 24 -0.82 -10.34 10.98
N MET A 25 -0.17 -10.17 12.13
CA MET A 25 1.22 -9.70 12.20
C MET A 25 2.18 -10.67 11.49
N GLN A 26 2.04 -11.97 11.74
CA GLN A 26 2.86 -12.99 11.09
C GLN A 26 2.66 -12.97 9.57
N ARG A 27 1.42 -12.88 9.08
CA ARG A 27 1.17 -12.77 7.63
C ARG A 27 1.87 -11.56 7.03
N ALA A 28 1.77 -10.40 7.67
CA ALA A 28 2.44 -9.19 7.21
C ALA A 28 3.96 -9.33 7.17
N GLN A 29 4.56 -9.87 8.24
CA GLN A 29 6.01 -10.10 8.32
C GLN A 29 6.51 -11.06 7.23
N ILE A 30 5.81 -12.18 7.02
CA ILE A 30 6.19 -13.13 5.98
C ILE A 30 6.01 -12.48 4.59
N THR A 31 5.01 -11.60 4.40
CA THR A 31 4.78 -10.96 3.09
C THR A 31 5.88 -9.96 2.79
N LEU A 32 6.32 -9.18 3.78
CA LEU A 32 7.47 -8.29 3.64
C LEU A 32 8.78 -9.06 3.40
N ALA A 33 8.98 -10.20 4.09
CA ALA A 33 10.21 -10.97 4.00
C ALA A 33 10.33 -11.86 2.75
N GLN A 34 9.23 -12.47 2.32
CA GLN A 34 9.21 -13.52 1.27
C GLN A 34 8.34 -13.17 0.07
N GLY A 35 7.64 -12.04 0.09
CA GLY A 35 6.80 -11.61 -1.02
C GLY A 35 7.61 -11.13 -2.22
N SER A 36 7.03 -11.32 -3.40
CA SER A 36 7.51 -10.78 -4.67
C SER A 36 7.47 -9.26 -4.65
N VAL A 37 8.48 -8.62 -5.23
CA VAL A 37 8.62 -7.16 -5.27
C VAL A 37 8.01 -6.61 -6.54
N TYR A 38 7.07 -5.70 -6.41
CA TYR A 38 6.43 -5.00 -7.52
C TYR A 38 6.53 -3.49 -7.34
N ARG A 39 6.78 -2.77 -8.43
CA ARG A 39 6.79 -1.30 -8.43
C ARG A 39 5.50 -0.80 -9.04
N PHE A 40 4.64 -0.15 -8.27
CA PHE A 40 3.39 0.44 -8.77
C PHE A 40 3.57 1.95 -8.93
N ARG A 41 3.23 2.46 -10.11
CA ARG A 41 3.21 3.92 -10.34
C ARG A 41 2.07 4.53 -9.53
N THR A 42 2.40 5.56 -8.76
CA THR A 42 1.40 6.37 -8.08
C THR A 42 0.95 7.46 -9.04
N MET A 43 -0.30 7.87 -8.91
CA MET A 43 -0.74 9.13 -9.51
C MET A 43 -0.02 10.30 -8.80
N PRO A 44 -0.01 11.49 -9.42
CA PRO A 44 0.46 12.72 -8.81
C PRO A 44 0.02 12.86 -7.35
N ILE A 45 0.97 13.03 -6.44
CA ILE A 45 0.69 13.23 -5.01
C ILE A 45 0.58 14.73 -4.82
N ASP A 46 -0.55 15.22 -4.33
CA ASP A 46 -0.74 16.65 -4.09
C ASP A 46 0.41 17.23 -3.23
N PRO A 47 1.27 18.10 -3.79
CA PRO A 47 2.43 18.63 -3.07
C PRO A 47 2.02 19.55 -1.91
N LEU A 48 0.83 20.16 -1.98
CA LEU A 48 0.34 21.11 -0.98
C LEU A 48 -0.21 20.42 0.28
N ASP A 49 -0.71 19.18 0.15
CA ASP A 49 -1.23 18.38 1.28
C ASP A 49 -0.99 16.88 1.09
N PRO A 50 0.28 16.43 1.04
CA PRO A 50 0.60 15.02 0.87
C PRO A 50 0.28 14.22 2.14
N PHE A 51 0.25 14.86 3.32
CA PHE A 51 0.08 14.20 4.62
C PHE A 51 -1.31 14.41 5.21
N ARG A 52 -2.11 13.35 5.19
CA ARG A 52 -3.42 13.34 5.88
C ARG A 52 -3.26 12.90 7.33
N GLY A 53 -2.43 13.66 8.07
CA GLY A 53 -2.04 13.38 9.45
C GLY A 53 -0.89 12.37 9.56
N ARG A 54 -1.21 11.07 9.62
CA ARG A 54 -0.21 10.00 9.84
C ARG A 54 0.03 9.11 8.62
N TYR A 55 -0.51 9.48 7.46
CA TYR A 55 -0.33 8.72 6.24
C TYR A 55 -0.41 9.62 5.01
N ILE A 56 0.22 9.15 3.93
CA ILE A 56 0.04 9.68 2.58
C ILE A 56 -1.01 8.82 1.90
N ALA A 57 -2.06 9.44 1.37
CA ALA A 57 -3.04 8.77 0.53
C ALA A 57 -2.45 8.59 -0.87
N LEU A 58 -2.51 7.37 -1.40
CA LEU A 58 -1.91 7.01 -2.67
C LEU A 58 -2.98 6.51 -3.63
N ASP A 59 -3.07 7.19 -4.76
CA ASP A 59 -3.78 6.69 -5.93
C ASP A 59 -2.79 6.01 -6.87
N PHE A 60 -3.21 4.95 -7.55
CA PHE A 60 -2.34 4.15 -8.41
C PHE A 60 -2.87 4.12 -9.84
N GLU A 61 -1.98 4.26 -10.82
CA GLU A 61 -2.35 4.11 -12.24
C GLU A 61 -2.91 2.70 -12.50
N ALA A 62 -2.35 1.69 -11.83
CA ALA A 62 -2.78 0.30 -11.94
C ALA A 62 -4.20 0.03 -11.41
N ALA A 63 -4.79 0.95 -10.65
CA ALA A 63 -6.18 0.88 -10.22
C ALA A 63 -7.16 1.05 -11.39
N ARG A 64 -6.72 1.64 -12.51
CA ARG A 64 -7.52 1.80 -13.74
C ARG A 64 -7.13 0.74 -14.74
N VAL A 65 -8.04 -0.18 -15.02
CA VAL A 65 -7.82 -1.25 -15.99
C VAL A 65 -8.68 -0.98 -17.22
N LYS A 66 -8.04 -0.87 -18.38
CA LYS A 66 -8.73 -0.70 -19.67
C LYS A 66 -9.54 -1.96 -20.00
N LEU A 67 -10.83 -1.82 -20.30
CA LEU A 67 -11.61 -2.92 -20.87
C LEU A 67 -11.36 -2.99 -22.37
N ARG A 68 -11.21 -4.20 -22.89
CA ARG A 68 -11.41 -4.42 -24.32
C ARG A 68 -12.90 -4.41 -24.61
N ALA A 69 -13.29 -3.77 -25.71
CA ALA A 69 -14.66 -3.70 -26.16
C ALA A 69 -15.27 -5.10 -26.27
N GLY A 70 -16.36 -5.34 -25.53
CA GLY A 70 -17.14 -6.57 -25.57
C GLY A 70 -16.82 -7.59 -24.48
N GLY A 71 -17.72 -7.71 -23.50
CA GLY A 71 -18.03 -9.01 -22.89
C GLY A 71 -18.01 -9.12 -21.36
N HIS A 72 -17.43 -8.17 -20.63
CA HIS A 72 -17.31 -8.31 -19.17
C HIS A 72 -18.39 -7.50 -18.44
N ARG A 73 -19.35 -8.21 -17.82
CA ARG A 73 -20.30 -7.65 -16.86
C ARG A 73 -19.63 -7.61 -15.49
N PHE A 74 -19.08 -6.46 -15.13
CA PHE A 74 -18.67 -6.18 -13.75
C PHE A 74 -19.84 -5.54 -12.99
N ALA A 75 -19.90 -5.77 -11.68
CA ALA A 75 -20.79 -5.04 -10.80
C ALA A 75 -20.01 -4.17 -9.81
N THR A 76 -20.47 -2.95 -9.56
CA THR A 76 -19.87 -2.10 -8.52
C THR A 76 -19.91 -2.79 -7.15
N GLY A 77 -18.79 -2.77 -6.44
CA GLY A 77 -18.60 -3.46 -5.17
C GLY A 77 -18.22 -4.93 -5.27
N GLU A 78 -18.22 -5.51 -6.48
CA GLU A 78 -17.83 -6.90 -6.71
C GLU A 78 -16.36 -7.14 -6.32
N ARG A 79 -16.11 -8.25 -5.63
CA ARG A 79 -14.75 -8.67 -5.25
C ARG A 79 -14.19 -9.60 -6.32
N LEU A 80 -13.04 -9.22 -6.86
CA LEU A 80 -12.36 -9.95 -7.94
C LEU A 80 -10.88 -10.10 -7.62
N TYR A 81 -10.17 -10.87 -8.45
CA TYR A 81 -8.74 -11.12 -8.33
C TYR A 81 -8.05 -10.62 -9.61
N ALA A 82 -7.26 -9.56 -9.49
CA ALA A 82 -6.54 -8.98 -10.61
C ALA A 82 -5.12 -9.58 -10.67
N PRO A 83 -4.74 -10.27 -11.76
CA PRO A 83 -3.36 -10.76 -11.93
C PRO A 83 -2.40 -9.58 -12.10
N ILE A 84 -1.21 -9.70 -11.54
CA ILE A 84 -0.16 -8.68 -11.66
C ILE A 84 0.68 -8.97 -12.91
N LEU A 85 0.80 -7.97 -13.77
CA LEU A 85 1.61 -7.99 -14.98
C LEU A 85 2.74 -6.98 -14.84
N VAL A 86 3.97 -7.38 -15.15
CA VAL A 86 5.11 -6.44 -15.17
C VAL A 86 5.26 -5.91 -16.59
N GLY A 87 5.15 -4.59 -16.76
CA GLY A 87 5.37 -3.92 -18.03
C GLY A 87 6.86 -3.90 -18.41
N GLU A 88 7.14 -3.58 -19.67
CA GLU A 88 8.51 -3.41 -20.18
C GLU A 88 9.26 -2.27 -19.47
N ASP A 89 8.52 -1.32 -18.92
CA ASP A 89 9.00 -0.21 -18.09
C ASP A 89 9.41 -0.64 -16.67
N GLY A 90 9.25 -1.93 -16.32
CA GLY A 90 9.53 -2.47 -14.99
C GLY A 90 8.49 -2.14 -13.93
N TYR A 91 7.36 -1.54 -14.32
CA TYR A 91 6.24 -1.22 -13.42
C TYR A 91 5.14 -2.27 -13.51
N ALA A 92 4.54 -2.56 -12.37
CA ALA A 92 3.43 -3.46 -12.23
C ALA A 92 2.12 -2.78 -12.67
N ARG A 93 1.37 -3.49 -13.51
CA ARG A 93 0.04 -3.16 -13.99
C ARG A 93 -0.91 -4.31 -13.65
N LEU A 94 -2.19 -4.01 -13.53
CA LEU A 94 -3.20 -5.03 -13.32
C LEU A 94 -3.76 -5.52 -14.65
N GLY A 95 -3.83 -6.84 -14.79
CA GLY A 95 -4.59 -7.48 -15.84
C GLY A 95 -6.09 -7.43 -15.54
N LEU A 96 -6.87 -8.00 -16.47
CA LEU A 96 -8.32 -8.09 -16.30
C LEU A 96 -8.68 -8.89 -15.04
N PRO A 97 -9.49 -8.36 -14.12
CA PRO A 97 -9.88 -9.08 -12.91
C PRO A 97 -10.73 -10.32 -13.19
N LEU A 98 -10.46 -11.39 -12.46
CA LEU A 98 -11.13 -12.68 -12.55
C LEU A 98 -11.96 -12.97 -11.29
N PRO A 99 -13.07 -13.73 -11.39
CA PRO A 99 -13.87 -14.13 -10.23
C PRO A 99 -13.12 -15.08 -9.26
N THR A 100 -12.14 -15.82 -9.76
CA THR A 100 -11.31 -16.74 -8.99
C THR A 100 -9.83 -16.35 -9.06
N PRO A 101 -9.03 -16.65 -8.02
CA PRO A 101 -7.59 -16.42 -8.06
C PRO A 101 -6.94 -17.20 -9.21
N PRO A 102 -5.97 -16.60 -9.93
CA PRO A 102 -5.23 -17.32 -10.97
C PRO A 102 -4.40 -18.47 -10.35
N VAL A 103 -4.27 -19.57 -11.10
CA VAL A 103 -3.49 -20.75 -10.67
C VAL A 103 -1.99 -20.45 -10.63
N HIS A 104 -1.53 -19.51 -11.46
CA HIS A 104 -0.13 -19.12 -11.58
C HIS A 104 0.01 -17.59 -11.55
N GLY A 105 1.14 -17.13 -11.01
CA GLY A 105 1.45 -15.72 -10.87
C GLY A 105 0.81 -15.08 -9.63
N ASP A 106 1.36 -13.92 -9.27
CA ASP A 106 0.81 -13.13 -8.17
C ASP A 106 -0.43 -12.35 -8.62
N TYR A 107 -1.32 -12.11 -7.67
CA TYR A 107 -2.58 -11.42 -7.88
C TYR A 107 -2.90 -10.50 -6.71
N LEU A 108 -3.79 -9.54 -6.94
CA LEU A 108 -4.36 -8.68 -5.92
C LEU A 108 -5.87 -8.93 -5.79
N PRO A 109 -6.38 -9.15 -4.57
CA PRO A 109 -7.81 -9.07 -4.32
C PRO A 109 -8.24 -7.60 -4.43
N VAL A 110 -9.15 -7.32 -5.35
CA VAL A 110 -9.63 -5.97 -5.67
C VAL A 110 -11.14 -5.88 -5.51
N ARG A 111 -11.66 -4.66 -5.38
CA ARG A 111 -13.09 -4.37 -5.49
C ARG A 111 -13.36 -3.43 -6.64
N VAL A 112 -14.39 -3.69 -7.42
CA VAL A 112 -14.85 -2.74 -8.44
C VAL A 112 -15.39 -1.51 -7.73
N GLU A 113 -14.81 -0.35 -8.01
CA GLU A 113 -15.20 0.92 -7.39
C GLU A 113 -16.14 1.71 -8.31
N TRP A 114 -15.82 1.77 -9.59
CA TRP A 114 -16.65 2.37 -10.63
C TRP A 114 -16.40 1.68 -11.97
N ILE A 115 -17.36 1.80 -12.88
CA ILE A 115 -17.32 1.19 -14.20
C ILE A 115 -17.54 2.32 -15.21
N GLY A 116 -16.57 2.55 -16.07
CA GLY A 116 -16.67 3.43 -17.23
C GLY A 116 -16.84 2.63 -18.52
N ASP A 117 -16.94 3.34 -19.63
CA ASP A 117 -17.16 2.73 -20.95
C ASP A 117 -15.92 1.98 -21.46
N GLU A 118 -14.72 2.51 -21.20
CA GLU A 118 -13.45 1.96 -21.69
C GLU A 118 -12.50 1.49 -20.57
N GLU A 119 -12.83 1.77 -19.30
CA GLU A 119 -12.02 1.39 -18.14
C GLU A 119 -12.87 1.09 -16.90
N ILE A 120 -12.31 0.27 -16.01
CA ILE A 120 -12.85 0.02 -14.67
C ILE A 120 -11.90 0.61 -13.63
N GLY A 121 -12.48 1.21 -12.61
CA GLY A 121 -11.79 1.60 -11.38
C GLY A 121 -11.80 0.47 -10.37
N LEU A 122 -10.64 0.13 -9.86
CA LEU A 122 -10.43 -0.92 -8.87
C LEU A 122 -9.89 -0.33 -7.58
N ARG A 123 -10.55 -0.65 -6.46
CA ARG A 123 -9.99 -0.41 -5.14
C ARG A 123 -8.95 -1.48 -4.82
N LEU A 124 -7.70 -1.06 -4.74
CA LEU A 124 -6.57 -1.89 -4.34
C LEU A 124 -6.61 -2.18 -2.83
N PRO A 125 -5.99 -3.28 -2.37
CA PRO A 125 -5.93 -3.61 -0.94
C PRO A 125 -4.95 -2.71 -0.16
N PHE A 126 -4.29 -1.78 -0.83
CA PHE A 126 -3.40 -0.77 -0.27
C PHE A 126 -3.63 0.58 -0.96
N ASP A 127 -3.82 1.63 -0.17
CA ASP A 127 -4.08 2.99 -0.62
C ASP A 127 -3.38 4.04 0.27
N ARG A 128 -2.64 3.58 1.30
CA ARG A 128 -2.07 4.44 2.34
C ARG A 128 -0.66 4.03 2.71
N TYR A 129 0.24 4.99 2.71
CA TYR A 129 1.58 4.83 3.26
C TYR A 129 1.67 5.53 4.61
N TYR A 130 1.74 4.74 5.69
CA TYR A 130 1.75 5.24 7.06
C TYR A 130 3.13 5.74 7.48
N LEU A 131 3.15 6.85 8.20
CA LEU A 131 4.33 7.50 8.73
C LEU A 131 4.15 7.80 10.22
N ASP A 132 5.26 7.80 10.94
CA ASP A 132 5.28 8.18 12.36
C ASP A 132 5.06 9.70 12.47
N GLU A 133 4.12 10.13 13.32
CA GLU A 133 3.70 11.54 13.46
C GLU A 133 4.82 12.47 13.93
N SER A 134 5.74 11.94 14.75
CA SER A 134 6.97 12.66 15.14
C SER A 134 7.83 13.04 13.93
N ARG A 135 7.64 12.34 12.81
CA ARG A 135 8.42 12.46 11.57
C ARG A 135 7.68 13.22 10.47
N THR A 136 6.35 13.34 10.52
CA THR A 136 5.52 14.04 9.50
C THR A 136 5.83 15.53 9.40
N ARG A 137 5.90 16.27 10.53
CA ARG A 137 6.15 17.73 10.53
C ARG A 137 7.48 18.12 9.87
N ALA A 138 8.49 17.27 10.00
CA ALA A 138 9.81 17.50 9.42
C ALA A 138 9.81 17.33 7.90
N VAL A 139 8.98 16.43 7.37
CA VAL A 139 8.82 16.24 5.91
C VAL A 139 7.96 17.35 5.31
N GLU A 140 6.89 17.76 5.98
CA GLU A 140 6.08 18.93 5.61
C GLU A 140 6.95 20.19 5.46
N GLN A 141 7.84 20.45 6.41
CA GLN A 141 8.74 21.62 6.36
C GLN A 141 9.81 21.53 5.25
N ALA A 142 10.30 20.33 4.94
CA ALA A 142 11.27 20.13 3.86
C ALA A 142 10.62 20.30 2.48
N HIS A 143 9.38 19.84 2.30
CA HIS A 143 8.61 20.07 1.07
C HIS A 143 8.18 21.54 0.92
N ALA A 144 7.70 22.18 1.99
CA ALA A 144 7.30 23.59 1.96
C ALA A 144 8.43 24.57 1.57
N GLN A 145 9.70 24.18 1.74
CA GLN A 145 10.86 24.97 1.32
C GLN A 145 11.36 24.65 -0.09
N ALA A 146 11.03 23.46 -0.63
CA ALA A 146 11.38 23.05 -1.99
C ALA A 146 10.38 23.59 -3.05
N ASP A 147 9.16 23.93 -2.63
CA ASP A 147 8.06 24.31 -3.53
C ASP A 147 7.99 25.80 -3.88
N ARG A 148 8.85 26.20 -4.83
CA ARG A 148 8.55 27.33 -5.74
C ARG A 148 8.63 26.99 -7.23
N SER A 149 8.81 25.71 -7.60
CA SER A 149 9.17 25.39 -9.00
C SER A 149 8.72 24.04 -9.57
N HIS A 150 7.90 23.23 -8.90
CA HIS A 150 7.65 21.83 -9.33
C HIS A 150 6.19 21.59 -9.73
N SER A 151 5.78 22.06 -10.91
CA SER A 151 4.52 21.64 -11.57
C SER A 151 4.70 20.47 -12.56
N GLU A 152 5.91 19.92 -12.71
CA GLU A 152 6.19 18.81 -13.64
C GLU A 152 6.73 17.53 -12.94
N ALA A 153 7.01 17.59 -11.63
CA ALA A 153 7.74 16.55 -10.91
C ALA A 153 6.90 15.34 -10.45
N ASP A 154 5.58 15.42 -10.57
CA ASP A 154 4.64 14.35 -10.21
C ASP A 154 4.71 13.10 -11.11
N ALA A 155 5.53 13.12 -12.17
CA ALA A 155 5.62 12.05 -13.16
C ALA A 155 6.47 10.82 -12.73
N HIS A 156 7.17 10.85 -11.58
CA HIS A 156 8.15 9.82 -11.22
C HIS A 156 7.91 9.09 -9.89
N SER A 157 6.78 9.35 -9.23
CA SER A 157 6.45 8.73 -7.94
C SER A 157 6.00 7.27 -8.11
N HIS A 158 6.49 6.39 -7.23
CA HIS A 158 6.11 4.99 -7.24
C HIS A 158 6.22 4.35 -5.86
N ALA A 159 5.37 3.37 -5.60
CA ALA A 159 5.43 2.54 -4.40
C ALA A 159 6.04 1.18 -4.72
N VAL A 160 6.93 0.72 -3.85
CA VAL A 160 7.41 -0.67 -3.83
C VAL A 160 6.45 -1.46 -2.94
N VAL A 161 5.82 -2.48 -3.52
CA VAL A 161 4.81 -3.32 -2.88
C VAL A 161 5.29 -4.76 -2.87
N ARG A 162 5.19 -5.40 -1.70
CA ARG A 162 5.43 -6.83 -1.52
C ARG A 162 4.12 -7.58 -1.64
N VAL A 163 4.07 -8.57 -2.53
CA VAL A 163 2.86 -9.38 -2.75
C VAL A 163 3.14 -10.85 -2.46
N ARG A 164 2.24 -11.51 -1.73
CA ARG A 164 2.28 -12.97 -1.50
C ARG A 164 0.87 -13.50 -1.26
N ASN A 165 0.42 -14.46 -2.06
CA ASN A 165 -0.87 -15.14 -1.87
C ASN A 165 -2.08 -14.18 -1.74
N GLY A 166 -2.06 -13.06 -2.47
CA GLY A 166 -3.08 -12.01 -2.39
C GLY A 166 -2.92 -11.02 -1.23
N ASP A 167 -1.99 -11.23 -0.30
CA ASP A 167 -1.59 -10.20 0.65
C ASP A 167 -0.64 -9.22 -0.04
N ALA A 168 -0.87 -7.92 0.12
CA ALA A 168 -0.05 -6.90 -0.49
C ALA A 168 0.22 -5.74 0.49
N LEU A 169 1.50 -5.38 0.65
CA LEU A 169 1.97 -4.38 1.60
C LEU A 169 2.95 -3.43 0.93
N ILE A 170 2.76 -2.12 1.13
CA ILE A 170 3.73 -1.11 0.69
C ILE A 170 4.95 -1.22 1.61
N GLU A 171 6.11 -1.50 1.03
CA GLU A 171 7.40 -1.54 1.71
C GLU A 171 8.02 -0.13 1.76
N GLU A 172 7.95 0.60 0.65
CA GLU A 172 8.57 1.92 0.53
C GLU A 172 7.85 2.78 -0.52
N LEU A 173 7.80 4.08 -0.29
CA LEU A 173 7.32 5.07 -1.25
C LEU A 173 8.50 5.90 -1.77
N TYR A 174 8.57 6.12 -3.08
CA TYR A 174 9.56 6.96 -3.73
C TYR A 174 8.90 8.18 -4.34
N ILE A 175 9.44 9.35 -4.04
CA ILE A 175 9.09 10.64 -4.62
C ILE A 175 10.40 11.23 -5.15
N ASP A 176 10.44 11.66 -6.41
CA ASP A 176 11.65 12.17 -7.08
C ASP A 176 12.89 11.26 -6.91
N HIS A 177 12.71 9.96 -7.11
CA HIS A 177 13.74 8.93 -6.93
C HIS A 177 14.35 8.83 -5.52
N ARG A 178 13.77 9.51 -4.53
CA ARG A 178 14.20 9.43 -3.14
C ARG A 178 13.16 8.65 -2.32
N PRO A 179 13.59 7.65 -1.53
CA PRO A 179 12.68 6.96 -0.64
C PRO A 179 12.21 7.92 0.44
N VAL A 180 10.91 7.96 0.71
CA VAL A 180 10.31 8.82 1.75
C VAL A 180 10.98 8.55 3.11
N SER A 181 11.37 7.31 3.40
CA SER A 181 12.11 6.96 4.62
C SER A 181 13.50 7.61 4.77
N ALA A 182 14.17 8.02 3.67
CA ALA A 182 15.49 8.66 3.76
C ALA A 182 15.38 10.10 4.26
N TRP A 183 14.31 10.81 3.90
CA TRP A 183 14.01 12.14 4.45
C TRP A 183 13.86 12.09 5.97
N LEU A 184 13.37 10.96 6.51
CA LEU A 184 13.27 10.72 7.95
C LEU A 184 14.62 10.49 8.63
N ARG A 185 15.60 9.88 7.93
CA ARG A 185 16.90 9.50 8.52
C ARG A 185 17.94 10.62 8.48
N ALA A 186 17.93 11.48 7.46
CA ALA A 186 18.96 12.49 7.23
C ALA A 186 19.08 13.57 8.33
N ARG A 187 18.11 13.69 9.25
CA ARG A 187 18.14 14.68 10.35
C ARG A 187 18.30 14.09 11.74
N HIS A 188 18.16 12.77 11.92
CA HIS A 188 18.45 12.13 13.21
C HIS A 188 19.93 12.27 13.62
N SER A 189 20.82 12.42 12.62
CA SER A 189 22.24 12.74 12.82
C SER A 189 22.53 14.20 13.14
N VAL A 190 21.58 15.13 12.90
CA VAL A 190 21.74 16.55 13.23
C VAL A 190 21.27 16.84 14.65
N GLU A 191 20.20 16.16 15.11
CA GLU A 191 19.64 16.37 16.45
C GLU A 191 20.41 15.65 17.57
N THR A 192 21.16 14.58 17.25
CA THR A 192 21.99 13.86 18.23
C THR A 192 23.44 14.42 18.28
N GLY A 193 23.74 15.44 17.48
CA GLY A 193 25.10 15.96 17.27
C GLY A 193 25.50 17.17 18.11
N ASP A 194 24.61 17.73 18.95
CA ASP A 194 24.90 18.92 19.74
C ASP A 194 24.54 18.73 21.22
N THR A 195 25.34 17.90 21.90
CA THR A 195 25.53 17.96 23.37
C THR A 195 26.93 17.44 23.70
N ARG A 196 27.95 18.24 23.40
CA ARG A 196 29.22 18.24 24.14
C ARG A 196 29.84 19.63 24.15
#